data_AF-S2JWA5-F1
#
_entry.id   AF-S2JWA5-F1
#
_cell.length_a   1.000
_cell.length_b   1.000
_cell.length_c   1.000
_cell.angle_alpha   90.00
_cell.angle_beta   90.00
_cell.angle_gamma   90.00
#
_symmetry.space_group_name_H-M   'P 1'
#
loop_
_entity.id
_entity.type
_entity.pdbx_description
1 polymer ?
#
loop_
_entity_poly.entity_id
_entity_poly.type
_entity_poly.pdbx_seq_one_letter_code
_entity_poly.pdbx_strand_id
1 'polypeptide(L)'
;MVPKKVKSKRVRTAHKHRILGRIRDHHRKERRAARKNPGKHNKTKKDPGIPNEWPFKEELLNEIQAQKNEAEEEKLRNKQVQQAERAKAKKAAKKAEIAENIAAAKAAAAAAARAAVVVDKKPKKTSKK
;
A
#
# COMPACT_ATOMS: atom_id res chain seq x y z
N MET A 1 -4.00 26.42 73.31
CA MET A 1 -4.06 26.68 71.85
C MET A 1 -5.41 26.20 71.33
N VAL A 2 -6.23 27.05 70.70
CA VAL A 2 -7.57 26.66 70.23
C VAL A 2 -7.45 25.91 68.89
N PRO A 3 -8.01 24.70 68.75
CA PRO A 3 -7.97 23.95 67.49
C PRO A 3 -8.64 24.70 66.35
N LYS A 4 -7.97 24.80 65.20
CA LYS A 4 -8.53 25.46 64.01
C LYS A 4 -9.66 24.64 63.42
N LYS A 5 -10.80 25.28 63.14
CA LYS A 5 -11.94 24.63 62.50
C LYS A 5 -11.56 24.16 61.08
N VAL A 6 -11.63 22.85 60.85
CA VAL A 6 -11.30 22.20 59.57
C VAL A 6 -12.56 22.05 58.72
N LYS A 7 -12.43 22.19 57.40
CA LYS A 7 -13.54 21.93 56.48
C LYS A 7 -13.79 20.42 56.36
N SER A 8 -15.07 20.05 56.33
CA SER A 8 -15.49 18.66 56.12
C SER A 8 -15.16 18.19 54.70
N LYS A 9 -14.73 16.93 54.57
CA LYS A 9 -14.54 16.24 53.28
C LYS A 9 -15.87 15.79 52.65
N ARG A 10 -17.00 15.90 53.38
CA ARG A 10 -18.32 15.50 52.88
C ARG A 10 -18.78 16.44 51.77
N VAL A 11 -19.20 15.85 50.65
CA VAL A 11 -19.69 16.59 49.49
C VAL A 11 -21.19 16.38 49.33
N ARG A 12 -21.95 17.47 49.25
CA ARG A 12 -23.40 17.43 48.97
C ARG A 12 -23.66 16.81 47.60
N THR A 13 -24.72 16.00 47.51
CA THR A 13 -25.12 15.32 46.26
C THR A 13 -25.29 16.30 45.10
N ALA A 14 -25.91 17.47 45.33
CA ALA A 14 -26.03 18.54 44.33
C ALA A 14 -24.69 19.03 43.76
N HIS A 15 -23.65 19.10 44.59
CA HIS A 15 -22.31 19.49 44.14
C HIS A 15 -21.69 18.41 43.24
N LYS A 16 -21.88 17.13 43.57
CA LYS A 16 -21.44 16.00 42.72
C LYS A 16 -22.11 16.05 41.35
N HIS A 17 -23.44 16.21 41.30
CA HIS A 17 -24.16 16.31 40.03
C HIS A 17 -23.75 17.53 39.20
N ARG A 18 -23.48 18.67 39.84
CA ARG A 18 -22.94 19.86 39.17
C ARG A 18 -21.57 19.61 38.56
N ILE A 19 -20.67 18.93 39.28
CA ILE A 19 -19.34 18.54 38.75
C ILE A 19 -19.53 17.61 37.55
N LEU A 20 -20.35 16.57 37.66
CA LEU A 20 -20.60 15.62 36.56
C LEU A 20 -21.17 16.32 35.32
N GLY A 21 -22.09 17.28 35.48
CA GLY A 21 -22.60 18.11 34.39
C GLY A 21 -21.48 18.89 33.70
N ARG A 22 -20.63 19.57 34.47
CA ARG A 22 -19.49 20.34 33.94
C ARG A 22 -18.49 19.46 33.19
N ILE A 23 -18.18 18.27 33.70
CA ILE A 23 -17.28 17.30 33.04
C ILE A 23 -17.89 16.83 31.71
N ARG A 24 -19.18 16.48 31.70
CA ARG A 24 -19.87 16.08 30.46
C ARG A 24 -19.86 17.19 29.42
N ASP A 25 -20.11 18.43 29.84
CA ASP A 25 -20.05 19.59 28.95
C ASP A 25 -18.64 19.84 28.40
N HIS A 26 -17.62 19.67 29.24
CA HIS A 26 -16.23 19.78 28.83
C HIS A 26 -15.87 18.73 27.77
N HIS A 27 -16.10 17.44 28.03
CA HIS A 27 -15.86 16.38 27.05
C HIS A 27 -16.68 16.58 25.77
N ARG A 28 -17.91 17.11 25.86
CA ARG A 28 -18.73 17.46 24.69
C ARG A 28 -18.07 18.55 23.85
N LYS A 29 -17.53 19.60 24.50
CA LYS A 29 -16.81 20.68 23.81
C LYS A 29 -15.49 20.19 23.21
N GLU A 30 -14.71 19.37 23.91
CA GLU A 30 -13.48 18.77 23.40
C GLU A 30 -13.72 17.91 22.17
N ARG A 31 -14.73 17.01 22.20
CA ARG A 31 -15.10 16.20 21.03
C ARG A 31 -15.51 17.06 19.83
N ARG A 32 -16.27 18.14 20.05
CA ARG A 32 -16.64 19.09 18.98
C ARG A 32 -15.41 19.82 18.44
N ALA A 33 -14.49 20.24 19.31
CA ALA A 33 -13.26 20.93 18.91
C ALA A 33 -12.30 20.01 18.14
N ALA A 34 -12.15 18.76 18.57
CA ALA A 34 -11.35 17.74 17.87
C ALA A 34 -11.91 17.44 16.47
N ARG A 35 -13.24 17.33 16.34
CA ARG A 35 -13.91 17.17 15.04
C ARG A 35 -13.76 18.40 14.13
N LYS A 36 -13.85 19.61 14.69
CA LYS A 36 -13.75 20.86 13.92
C LYS A 36 -12.33 21.14 13.42
N ASN A 37 -11.31 20.74 14.18
CA ASN A 37 -9.90 20.98 13.86
C ASN A 37 -9.07 19.68 13.91
N PRO A 38 -9.25 18.77 12.93
CA PRO A 38 -8.52 17.50 12.91
C PRO A 38 -7.00 17.69 12.73
N GLY A 39 -6.57 18.72 12.00
CA GLY A 39 -5.15 18.99 11.74
C GLY A 39 -4.31 19.37 12.96
N LYS A 40 -4.93 19.90 14.04
CA LYS A 40 -4.21 20.28 15.27
C LYS A 40 -3.80 19.06 16.11
N HIS A 41 -4.47 17.93 15.91
CA HIS A 41 -4.23 16.66 16.60
C HIS A 41 -3.41 15.67 15.74
N ASN A 42 -3.31 15.92 14.42
CA ASN A 42 -2.51 15.14 13.47
C ASN A 42 -1.04 15.59 13.41
N LYS A 43 -0.44 15.97 14.55
CA LYS A 43 1.02 16.00 14.60
C LYS A 43 1.48 14.55 14.60
N THR A 44 2.29 14.16 13.62
CA THR A 44 2.99 12.88 13.66
C THR A 44 3.65 12.76 15.03
N LYS A 45 3.38 11.65 15.73
CA LYS A 45 3.99 11.41 17.04
C LYS A 45 5.49 11.37 16.79
N LYS A 46 6.20 12.35 17.32
CA LYS A 46 7.66 12.33 17.33
C LYS A 46 8.06 11.37 18.43
N ASP A 47 8.81 10.34 18.09
CA ASP A 47 9.37 9.45 19.09
C ASP A 47 10.31 10.27 19.99
N PRO A 48 10.28 10.08 21.31
CA PRO A 48 11.11 10.85 22.24
C PRO A 48 12.62 10.58 22.09
N GLY A 49 13.03 9.73 21.15
CA GLY A 49 14.44 9.46 20.82
C GLY A 49 15.18 8.67 21.90
N ILE A 50 16.47 8.42 21.65
CA ILE A 50 17.36 7.79 22.64
C ILE A 50 17.97 8.89 23.52
N PRO A 51 17.75 8.85 24.85
CA PRO A 51 18.34 9.81 25.78
C PRO A 51 19.87 9.81 25.73
N ASN A 52 20.51 10.97 25.98
CA ASN A 52 21.97 11.11 25.93
C ASN A 52 22.71 10.46 27.12
N GLU A 53 22.04 10.27 28.24
CA GLU A 53 22.63 9.71 29.46
C GLU A 53 22.82 8.20 29.38
N TRP A 54 22.33 7.56 28.33
CA TRP A 54 22.42 6.13 28.19
C TRP A 54 23.82 5.72 27.68
N PRO A 55 24.58 4.90 28.45
CA PRO A 55 26.00 4.65 28.19
C PRO A 55 26.28 3.96 26.85
N PHE A 56 25.35 3.15 26.35
CA PHE A 56 25.48 2.39 25.09
C PHE A 56 24.77 3.08 23.91
N LYS A 57 24.47 4.37 24.02
CA LYS A 57 23.78 5.13 22.96
C LYS A 57 24.54 5.08 21.63
N GLU A 58 25.86 5.20 21.66
CA GLU A 58 26.68 5.18 20.45
C GLU A 58 26.65 3.79 19.78
N GLU A 59 26.78 2.74 20.58
CA GLU A 59 26.70 1.35 20.10
C GLU A 59 25.35 1.08 19.42
N LEU A 60 24.24 1.46 20.05
CA LEU A 60 22.90 1.27 19.47
C LEU A 60 22.69 2.10 18.20
N LEU A 61 23.23 3.32 18.12
CA LEU A 61 23.13 4.13 16.90
C LEU A 61 23.89 3.48 15.74
N ASN A 62 25.07 2.90 16.03
CA ASN A 62 25.87 2.17 15.05
C ASN A 62 25.13 0.91 14.58
N GLU A 63 24.54 0.13 15.48
CA GLU A 63 23.73 -1.05 15.14
C GLU A 63 22.53 -0.68 14.25
N ILE A 64 21.78 0.38 14.62
CA ILE A 64 20.65 0.87 13.82
C ILE A 64 21.10 1.30 12.42
N GLN A 65 22.26 1.95 12.31
CA GLN A 65 22.80 2.36 11.02
C GLN A 65 23.21 1.16 10.16
N ALA A 66 23.87 0.16 10.76
CA ALA A 66 24.21 -1.09 10.07
C ALA A 66 22.95 -1.80 9.55
N GLN A 67 21.93 -1.96 10.39
CA GLN A 67 20.65 -2.57 10.00
C GLN A 67 19.94 -1.81 8.87
N LYS A 68 19.99 -0.47 8.88
CA LYS A 68 19.41 0.34 7.80
C LYS A 68 20.14 0.11 6.48
N ASN A 69 21.46 0.06 6.49
CA ASN A 69 22.26 -0.18 5.30
C ASN A 69 21.96 -1.57 4.71
N GLU A 70 21.94 -2.61 5.55
CA GLU A 70 21.59 -3.98 5.15
C GLU A 70 20.19 -4.04 4.53
N ALA A 71 19.19 -3.45 5.19
CA ALA A 71 17.83 -3.43 4.69
C ALA A 71 17.68 -2.65 3.38
N GLU A 72 18.48 -1.60 3.15
CA GLU A 72 18.49 -0.85 1.90
C GLU A 72 19.13 -1.65 0.76
N GLU A 73 20.24 -2.33 1.04
CA GLU A 73 20.90 -3.24 0.10
C GLU A 73 19.98 -4.39 -0.31
N GLU A 74 19.31 -5.03 0.64
CA GLU A 74 18.34 -6.09 0.39
C GLU A 74 17.16 -5.59 -0.46
N LYS A 75 16.61 -4.42 -0.14
CA LYS A 75 15.55 -3.80 -0.95
C LYS A 75 16.02 -3.54 -2.37
N LEU A 76 17.26 -3.09 -2.56
CA LEU A 76 17.82 -2.85 -3.88
C LEU A 76 18.01 -4.16 -4.65
N ARG A 77 18.58 -5.19 -4.02
CA ARG A 77 18.73 -6.54 -4.59
C ARG A 77 17.37 -7.10 -5.01
N ASN A 78 16.37 -7.03 -4.13
CA ASN A 78 15.02 -7.51 -4.41
C ASN A 78 14.37 -6.75 -5.57
N LYS A 79 14.55 -5.42 -5.65
CA LYS A 79 14.09 -4.62 -6.80
C LYS A 79 14.76 -5.07 -8.11
N GLN A 80 16.07 -5.33 -8.10
CA GLN A 80 16.80 -5.80 -9.29
C GLN A 80 16.32 -7.18 -9.75
N VAL A 81 16.13 -8.11 -8.82
CA VAL A 81 15.59 -9.46 -9.12
C VAL A 81 14.20 -9.35 -9.73
N GLN A 82 13.29 -8.60 -9.11
CA GLN A 82 11.94 -8.41 -9.65
C GLN A 82 11.94 -7.75 -11.04
N GLN A 83 12.84 -6.78 -11.28
CA GLN A 83 12.98 -6.17 -12.60
C GLN A 83 13.48 -7.18 -13.65
N ALA A 84 14.46 -8.01 -13.30
CA ALA A 84 14.99 -9.05 -14.18
C ALA A 84 13.92 -10.10 -14.51
N GLU A 85 13.15 -10.55 -13.52
CA GLU A 85 12.03 -11.48 -13.72
C GLU A 85 10.94 -10.89 -14.61
N ARG A 86 10.52 -9.64 -14.35
CA ARG A 86 9.55 -8.93 -15.20
C ARG A 86 10.07 -8.76 -16.62
N ALA A 87 11.36 -8.48 -16.81
CA ALA A 87 11.96 -8.35 -18.13
C ALA A 87 11.98 -9.70 -18.87
N LYS A 88 12.31 -10.80 -18.18
CA LYS A 88 12.25 -12.16 -18.74
C LYS A 88 10.82 -12.54 -19.13
N ALA A 89 9.85 -12.30 -18.26
CA ALA A 89 8.43 -12.56 -18.52
C ALA A 89 7.92 -11.75 -19.72
N LYS A 90 8.24 -10.45 -19.80
CA LYS A 90 7.91 -9.61 -20.97
C LYS A 90 8.55 -10.11 -22.26
N LYS A 91 9.82 -10.55 -22.22
CA LYS A 91 10.49 -11.14 -23.39
C LYS A 91 9.84 -12.45 -23.81
N ALA A 92 9.46 -13.31 -22.87
CA ALA A 92 8.75 -14.56 -23.16
C ALA A 92 7.36 -14.30 -23.77
N ALA A 93 6.59 -13.36 -23.22
CA ALA A 93 5.29 -12.97 -23.74
C ALA A 93 5.38 -12.41 -25.18
N LYS A 94 6.35 -11.50 -25.44
CA LYS A 94 6.59 -11.00 -26.80
C LYS A 94 7.00 -12.11 -27.78
N LYS A 95 7.82 -13.06 -27.35
CA LYS A 95 8.20 -14.22 -28.17
C LYS A 95 7.00 -15.12 -28.48
N ALA A 96 6.11 -15.34 -27.50
CA ALA A 96 4.88 -16.10 -27.70
C ALA A 96 3.93 -15.38 -28.67
N GLU A 97 3.72 -14.08 -28.51
CA GLU A 97 2.91 -13.25 -29.41
C GLU A 97 3.46 -13.24 -30.85
N ILE A 98 4.78 -13.12 -31.01
CA ILE A 98 5.43 -13.21 -32.33
C ILE A 98 5.25 -14.61 -32.93
N ALA A 99 5.38 -15.67 -32.13
CA ALA A 99 5.17 -17.04 -32.60
C ALA A 99 3.72 -17.30 -33.02
N GLU A 100 2.74 -16.79 -32.27
CA GLU A 100 1.32 -16.87 -32.62
C GLU A 100 1.02 -16.10 -33.92
N ASN A 101 1.56 -14.89 -34.08
CA ASN A 101 1.38 -14.10 -35.30
C ASN A 101 2.03 -14.75 -36.53
N ILE A 102 3.21 -15.38 -36.38
CA ILE A 102 3.87 -16.14 -37.46
C ILE A 102 3.06 -17.39 -37.80
N ALA A 103 2.51 -18.09 -36.81
CA ALA A 103 1.65 -19.25 -37.02
C ALA A 103 0.35 -18.86 -37.73
N ALA A 104 -0.28 -17.75 -37.34
CA ALA A 104 -1.47 -17.21 -37.99
C ALA A 104 -1.18 -16.79 -39.44
N ALA A 105 -0.04 -16.13 -39.70
CA ALA A 105 0.38 -15.77 -41.06
C ALA A 105 0.66 -17.01 -41.93
N LYS A 106 1.30 -18.05 -41.39
CA LYS A 106 1.49 -19.34 -42.08
C LYS A 106 0.16 -20.05 -42.34
N ALA A 107 -0.78 -20.03 -41.39
CA ALA A 107 -2.10 -20.61 -41.57
C ALA A 107 -2.93 -19.86 -42.62
N ALA A 108 -2.86 -18.52 -42.65
CA ALA A 108 -3.48 -17.69 -43.66
C ALA A 108 -2.87 -17.92 -45.06
N ALA A 109 -1.55 -18.03 -45.16
CA ALA A 109 -0.86 -18.36 -46.41
C ALA A 109 -1.22 -19.78 -46.91
N ALA A 110 -1.33 -20.76 -46.00
CA ALA A 110 -1.78 -22.11 -46.34
C ALA A 110 -3.25 -22.15 -46.76
N ALA A 111 -4.11 -21.32 -46.15
CA ALA A 111 -5.51 -21.17 -46.56
C ALA A 111 -5.64 -20.48 -47.93
N ALA A 112 -4.84 -19.45 -48.20
CA ALA A 112 -4.78 -18.77 -49.50
C ALA A 112 -4.26 -19.71 -50.61
N ALA A 113 -3.23 -20.52 -50.32
CA ALA A 113 -2.73 -21.54 -51.25
C ALA A 113 -3.79 -22.63 -51.52
N ARG A 114 -4.55 -23.06 -50.50
CA ARG A 114 -5.69 -23.99 -50.67
C ARG A 114 -6.83 -23.36 -51.49
N ALA A 115 -7.12 -22.08 -51.32
CA ALA A 115 -8.13 -21.36 -52.10
C ALA A 115 -7.72 -21.18 -53.58
N ALA A 116 -6.44 -20.90 -53.85
CA ALA A 116 -5.91 -20.82 -55.21
C ALA A 116 -6.02 -22.16 -55.97
N VAL A 117 -5.78 -23.30 -55.30
CA VAL A 117 -5.94 -24.64 -55.89
C VAL A 117 -7.40 -24.99 -56.21
N VAL A 118 -8.38 -24.37 -55.52
CA VAL A 118 -9.82 -24.60 -55.78
C VAL A 118 -10.34 -23.83 -56.99
N VAL A 119 -9.72 -22.70 -57.37
CA VAL A 119 -10.15 -21.88 -58.52
C VAL A 119 -9.76 -22.48 -59.87
N ASP A 120 -8.73 -23.35 -59.93
CA ASP A 120 -8.26 -23.95 -61.19
C ASP A 120 -9.07 -25.18 -61.68
N LYS A 121 -10.11 -25.61 -60.95
CA LYS A 121 -11.06 -26.64 -61.45
C LYS A 121 -12.21 -25.99 -62.22
N LYS A 122 -11.92 -25.59 -63.46
CA LYS A 122 -12.93 -25.15 -64.46
C LYS A 122 -13.93 -26.28 -64.74
N PRO A 123 -15.27 -26.06 -64.69
CA PRO A 123 -16.24 -27.10 -65.01
C PRO A 123 -16.24 -27.37 -66.53
N LYS A 124 -15.93 -28.62 -66.93
CA LYS A 124 -16.13 -29.08 -68.31
C LYS A 124 -17.64 -29.01 -68.65
N LYS A 125 -18.00 -28.13 -69.59
CA LYS A 125 -19.35 -28.10 -70.19
C LYS A 125 -19.59 -29.44 -70.91
N THR A 126 -20.52 -30.25 -70.41
CA THR A 126 -21.06 -31.40 -71.13
C THR A 126 -22.17 -30.91 -72.05
N SER A 127 -21.96 -30.99 -73.36
CA SER A 127 -23.04 -30.92 -74.34
C SER A 127 -23.88 -32.19 -74.24
N LYS A 128 -25.20 -32.06 -74.31
CA LYS A 128 -26.08 -33.18 -74.62
C LYS A 128 -27.20 -32.70 -75.53
N LYS A 129 -27.42 -33.51 -76.57
CA LYS A 129 -28.44 -33.44 -77.62
C LYS A 129 -29.84 -33.16 -77.08
#